data_AF-U6D5B0-F1
#
_entry.id   AF-U6D5B0-F1
#
_cell.length_a   1.000
_cell.length_b   1.000
_cell.length_c   1.000
_cell.angle_alpha   90.00
_cell.angle_beta   90.00
_cell.angle_gamma   90.00
#
_symmetry.space_group_name_H-M   'P 1'
#
loop_
_entity.id
_entity.type
_entity.pdbx_description
1 polymer ?
#
loop_
_entity_poly.entity_id
_entity_poly.type
_entity_poly.pdbx_seq_one_letter_code
_entity_poly.pdbx_strand_id
1 'polypeptide(L)'
;QQQQQEPEDDTGSDVDHDLAVKKQELIESISRKLQVLREARESLLEDIQANSALGDEVEAIAKDVCKPNEFDKFRMFIGDLDKVVNLLLSLSGRLARVENALNNLDDSTSPGDRQSLLEKQRMLIQQHEDAKELKENLDRRERVVLDILASYLSEESLADYEHFVKMKSALIIEQRELEDKIHLGEEQLKCLFDSLQPERAK
;
A
#
# COMPACT_ATOMS: atom_id res chain seq x y z
N GLN A 1 -31.34 -62.87 -21.73
CA GLN A 1 -30.25 -62.00 -22.23
C GLN A 1 -30.18 -60.82 -21.29
N GLN A 2 -29.11 -60.74 -20.49
CA GLN A 2 -28.77 -59.58 -19.68
C GLN A 2 -28.09 -58.56 -20.60
N GLN A 3 -28.58 -57.32 -20.63
CA GLN A 3 -27.80 -56.18 -21.09
C GLN A 3 -27.50 -55.34 -19.84
N GLN A 4 -26.24 -55.36 -19.43
CA GLN A 4 -25.63 -54.36 -18.58
C GLN A 4 -25.61 -53.04 -19.38
N GLN A 5 -26.17 -51.99 -18.80
CA GLN A 5 -25.87 -50.60 -19.18
C GLN A 5 -25.02 -50.02 -18.04
N GLU A 6 -23.86 -49.52 -18.41
CA GLU A 6 -22.86 -48.89 -17.55
C GLU A 6 -23.41 -47.61 -16.90
N PRO A 7 -22.99 -47.27 -15.67
CA PRO A 7 -23.28 -45.98 -15.07
C PRO A 7 -22.18 -44.99 -15.52
N GLU A 8 -22.41 -44.25 -16.61
CA GLU A 8 -21.59 -43.09 -16.96
C GLU A 8 -22.32 -41.81 -16.51
N ASP A 9 -22.23 -41.45 -15.22
CA ASP A 9 -22.51 -40.07 -14.76
C ASP A 9 -21.95 -39.71 -13.35
N ASP A 10 -21.06 -40.52 -12.75
CA ASP A 10 -20.61 -40.31 -11.36
C ASP A 10 -19.38 -39.39 -11.24
N THR A 11 -18.62 -39.21 -12.31
CA THR A 11 -17.34 -38.46 -12.28
C THR A 11 -17.49 -36.95 -12.37
N GLY A 12 -18.57 -36.43 -12.98
CA GLY A 12 -18.82 -34.97 -13.09
C GLY A 12 -19.28 -34.35 -11.76
N SER A 13 -20.12 -35.08 -11.01
CA SER A 13 -20.63 -34.65 -9.70
C SER A 13 -19.52 -34.56 -8.64
N ASP A 14 -18.53 -35.46 -8.70
CA ASP A 14 -17.44 -35.53 -7.72
C ASP A 14 -16.41 -34.39 -7.94
N VAL A 15 -16.17 -34.03 -9.21
CA VAL A 15 -15.26 -32.91 -9.58
C VAL A 15 -15.88 -31.55 -9.22
N ASP A 16 -17.18 -31.34 -9.46
CA ASP A 16 -17.86 -30.11 -9.07
C ASP A 16 -17.97 -29.97 -7.54
N HIS A 17 -18.14 -31.09 -6.83
CA HIS A 17 -18.11 -31.12 -5.37
C HIS A 17 -16.73 -30.77 -4.81
N ASP A 18 -15.65 -31.39 -5.32
CA ASP A 18 -14.26 -31.09 -4.93
C ASP A 18 -13.90 -29.62 -5.21
N LEU A 19 -14.34 -29.07 -6.35
CA LEU A 19 -14.14 -27.66 -6.67
C LEU A 19 -14.88 -26.73 -5.69
N ALA A 20 -16.12 -27.04 -5.33
CA ALA A 20 -16.89 -26.27 -4.36
C ALA A 20 -16.24 -26.29 -2.96
N VAL A 21 -15.74 -27.46 -2.52
CA VAL A 21 -15.00 -27.60 -1.27
C VAL A 21 -13.73 -26.74 -1.28
N LYS A 22 -12.93 -26.82 -2.34
CA LYS A 22 -11.70 -25.99 -2.48
C LYS A 22 -11.98 -24.49 -2.48
N LYS A 23 -13.07 -24.05 -3.11
CA LYS A 23 -13.50 -22.63 -3.07
C LYS A 23 -13.86 -22.21 -1.65
N GLN A 24 -14.57 -23.06 -0.91
CA GLN A 24 -14.94 -22.79 0.48
C GLN A 24 -13.71 -22.71 1.40
N GLU A 25 -12.77 -23.66 1.28
CA GLU A 25 -11.50 -23.64 2.02
C GLU A 25 -10.68 -22.37 1.71
N LEU A 26 -10.67 -21.92 0.45
CA LEU A 26 -9.99 -20.70 0.04
C LEU A 26 -10.65 -19.45 0.65
N ILE A 27 -11.98 -19.38 0.66
CA ILE A 27 -12.73 -18.29 1.32
C ILE A 27 -12.38 -18.23 2.80
N GLU A 28 -12.36 -19.36 3.50
CA GLU A 28 -12.02 -19.42 4.92
C GLU A 28 -10.56 -19.01 5.18
N SER A 29 -9.65 -19.42 4.30
CA SER A 29 -8.23 -19.03 4.36
C SER A 29 -8.04 -17.52 4.20
N ILE A 30 -8.64 -16.93 3.16
CA ILE A 30 -8.53 -15.47 2.90
C ILE A 30 -9.23 -14.68 4.01
N SER A 31 -10.39 -15.14 4.49
CA SER A 31 -11.12 -14.47 5.58
C SER A 31 -10.30 -14.42 6.87
N ARG A 32 -9.64 -15.54 7.24
CA ARG A 32 -8.72 -15.57 8.39
C ARG A 32 -7.54 -14.63 8.18
N LYS A 33 -6.94 -14.62 6.99
CA LYS A 33 -5.83 -13.71 6.67
C LYS A 33 -6.25 -12.24 6.77
N LEU A 34 -7.42 -11.88 6.27
CA LEU A 34 -7.96 -10.52 6.38
C LEU A 34 -8.19 -10.10 7.83
N GLN A 35 -8.65 -11.01 8.68
CA GLN A 35 -8.78 -10.72 10.11
C GLN A 35 -7.42 -10.36 10.72
N VAL A 36 -6.38 -11.16 10.47
CA VAL A 36 -5.01 -10.86 10.95
C VAL A 36 -4.50 -9.51 10.43
N LEU A 37 -4.77 -9.19 9.15
CA LEU A 37 -4.36 -7.90 8.58
C LEU A 37 -5.10 -6.71 9.22
N ARG A 38 -6.38 -6.88 9.59
CA ARG A 38 -7.17 -5.84 10.28
C ARG A 38 -6.68 -5.63 11.72
N GLU A 39 -6.33 -6.69 12.43
CA GLU A 39 -5.71 -6.61 13.76
C GLU A 39 -4.34 -5.91 13.69
N ALA A 40 -3.51 -6.24 12.69
CA ALA A 40 -2.26 -5.54 12.44
C ALA A 40 -2.47 -4.04 12.13
N ARG A 41 -3.56 -3.69 11.45
CA ARG A 41 -3.90 -2.30 11.15
C ARG A 41 -4.25 -1.53 12.42
N GLU A 42 -4.97 -2.14 13.34
CA GLU A 42 -5.30 -1.53 14.63
C GLU A 42 -4.03 -1.25 15.43
N SER A 43 -3.12 -2.22 15.53
CA SER A 43 -1.81 -2.02 16.16
C SER A 43 -1.01 -0.90 15.50
N LEU A 44 -0.99 -0.86 14.16
CA LEU A 44 -0.26 0.17 13.42
C LEU A 44 -0.85 1.57 13.66
N LEU A 45 -2.16 1.70 13.85
CA LEU A 45 -2.79 2.97 14.19
C LEU A 45 -2.37 3.47 15.57
N GLU A 46 -2.16 2.56 16.54
CA GLU A 46 -1.60 2.91 17.84
C GLU A 46 -0.15 3.43 17.71
N ASP A 47 0.67 2.78 16.89
CA ASP A 47 2.05 3.22 16.62
C ASP A 47 2.09 4.60 15.93
N ILE A 48 1.19 4.84 14.96
CA ILE A 48 1.03 6.15 14.32
C ILE A 48 0.63 7.21 15.33
N GLN A 49 -0.30 6.90 16.24
CA GLN A 49 -0.75 7.84 17.26
C GLN A 49 0.37 8.16 18.25
N ALA A 50 1.13 7.15 18.70
CA ALA A 50 2.29 7.35 19.57
C ALA A 50 3.37 8.21 18.89
N ASN A 51 3.66 7.94 17.62
CA ASN A 51 4.62 8.75 16.87
C ASN A 51 4.13 10.18 16.59
N SER A 52 2.81 10.38 16.45
CA SER A 52 2.22 11.72 16.34
C SER A 52 2.41 12.52 17.63
N ALA A 53 2.19 11.89 18.80
CA ALA A 53 2.40 12.53 20.09
C ALA A 53 3.87 12.92 20.29
N LEU A 54 4.82 12.04 19.95
CA LEU A 54 6.25 12.37 19.94
C LEU A 54 6.56 13.55 19.00
N GLY A 55 5.94 13.57 17.82
CA GLY A 55 6.06 14.68 16.87
C GLY A 55 5.57 16.02 17.44
N ASP A 56 4.46 16.02 18.17
CA ASP A 56 3.91 17.21 18.83
C ASP A 56 4.84 17.72 19.94
N GLU A 57 5.45 16.81 20.72
CA GLU A 57 6.45 17.15 21.74
C GLU A 57 7.70 17.76 21.12
N VAL A 58 8.24 17.13 20.07
CA VAL A 58 9.40 17.65 19.32
C VAL A 58 9.10 19.01 18.69
N GLU A 59 7.91 19.19 18.12
CA GLU A 59 7.48 20.48 17.56
C GLU A 59 7.41 21.56 18.65
N ALA A 60 6.89 21.24 19.84
CA ALA A 60 6.81 22.18 20.95
C ALA A 60 8.20 22.63 21.43
N ILE A 61 9.15 21.69 21.55
CA ILE A 61 10.53 22.02 21.93
C ILE A 61 11.19 22.87 20.85
N ALA A 62 11.10 22.45 19.57
CA ALA A 62 11.68 23.19 18.45
C ALA A 62 11.14 24.62 18.37
N LYS A 63 9.85 24.83 18.68
CA LYS A 63 9.22 26.15 18.69
C LYS A 63 9.77 27.07 19.79
N ASP A 64 10.15 26.52 20.94
CA ASP A 64 10.65 27.29 22.08
C ASP A 64 12.11 27.72 21.89
N VAL A 65 12.93 26.84 21.28
CA VAL A 65 14.39 27.05 21.19
C VAL A 65 14.86 27.63 19.86
N CYS A 66 14.16 27.36 18.75
CA CYS A 66 14.61 27.80 17.42
C CYS A 66 14.13 29.22 17.09
N LYS A 67 14.86 29.89 16.19
CA LYS A 67 14.39 31.16 15.62
C LYS A 67 13.15 30.93 14.74
N PRO A 68 12.27 31.94 14.55
CA PRO A 68 11.04 31.77 13.75
C PRO A 68 11.27 31.21 12.35
N ASN A 69 12.32 31.67 11.65
CA ASN A 69 12.67 31.20 10.31
C ASN A 69 13.26 29.78 10.28
N GLU A 70 13.84 29.32 11.38
CA GLU A 70 14.35 27.95 11.55
C GLU A 70 13.19 26.99 11.84
N PHE A 71 12.28 27.40 12.73
CA PHE A 71 11.04 26.67 13.02
C PHE A 71 10.15 26.53 11.78
N ASP A 72 10.04 27.57 10.95
CA ASP A 72 9.31 27.49 9.67
C ASP A 72 9.90 26.43 8.74
N LYS A 73 11.24 26.28 8.68
CA LYS A 73 11.90 25.23 7.88
C LYS A 73 11.56 23.84 8.40
N PHE A 74 11.62 23.65 9.73
CA PHE A 74 11.21 22.40 10.38
C PHE A 74 9.76 22.05 10.00
N ARG A 75 8.82 22.96 10.22
CA ARG A 75 7.39 22.72 9.93
C ARG A 75 7.12 22.44 8.46
N MET A 76 7.78 23.18 7.55
CA MET A 76 7.69 22.90 6.12
C MET A 76 8.25 21.53 5.78
N PHE A 77 9.39 21.13 6.36
CA PHE A 77 9.99 19.81 6.12
C PHE A 77 9.05 18.68 6.59
N ILE A 78 8.58 18.73 7.83
CA ILE A 78 7.66 17.71 8.38
C ILE A 78 6.35 17.63 7.59
N GLY A 79 5.82 18.77 7.14
CA GLY A 79 4.60 18.82 6.33
C GLY A 79 4.79 18.34 4.88
N ASP A 80 5.99 18.45 4.32
CA ASP A 80 6.28 17.97 2.97
C ASP A 80 6.67 16.48 2.95
N LEU A 81 7.18 15.95 4.07
CA LEU A 81 7.52 14.54 4.21
C LEU A 81 6.34 13.62 3.88
N ASP A 82 5.19 13.87 4.51
CA ASP A 82 3.97 13.10 4.29
C ASP A 82 3.51 13.15 2.83
N LYS A 83 3.52 14.34 2.22
CA LYS A 83 3.09 14.54 0.83
C LYS A 83 4.00 13.83 -0.17
N VAL A 84 5.32 13.91 0.01
CA VAL A 84 6.30 13.31 -0.90
C VAL A 84 6.27 11.79 -0.80
N VAL A 85 6.18 11.23 0.41
CA VAL A 85 6.07 9.78 0.61
C VAL A 85 4.79 9.25 -0.03
N ASN A 86 3.64 9.90 0.23
CA ASN A 86 2.36 9.50 -0.38
C ASN A 86 2.36 9.63 -1.92
N LEU A 87 3.00 10.65 -2.48
CA LEU A 87 3.13 10.81 -3.92
C LEU A 87 3.93 9.66 -4.53
N LEU A 88 5.08 9.32 -3.95
CA LEU A 88 5.92 8.21 -4.40
C LEU A 88 5.17 6.88 -4.35
N LEU A 89 4.50 6.59 -3.23
CA LEU A 89 3.72 5.36 -3.07
C LEU A 89 2.58 5.27 -4.09
N SER A 90 1.86 6.38 -4.31
CA SER A 90 0.78 6.45 -5.30
C SER A 90 1.28 6.22 -6.73
N LEU A 91 2.41 6.82 -7.10
CA LEU A 91 3.01 6.64 -8.42
C LEU A 91 3.53 5.21 -8.62
N SER A 92 4.25 4.65 -7.64
CA SER A 92 4.71 3.26 -7.66
C SER A 92 3.53 2.29 -7.81
N GLY A 93 2.45 2.48 -7.06
CA GLY A 93 1.26 1.63 -7.15
C GLY A 93 0.53 1.76 -8.50
N ARG A 94 0.44 2.97 -9.05
CA ARG A 94 -0.13 3.19 -10.39
C ARG A 94 0.72 2.55 -11.49
N LEU A 95 2.05 2.67 -11.39
CA LEU A 95 2.98 2.09 -12.34
C LEU A 95 2.89 0.56 -12.31
N ALA A 96 2.92 -0.06 -11.13
CA ALA A 96 2.76 -1.51 -10.97
C ALA A 96 1.45 -2.04 -11.58
N ARG A 97 0.34 -1.30 -11.42
CA ARG A 97 -0.95 -1.67 -12.05
C ARG A 97 -0.90 -1.61 -13.59
N VAL A 98 -0.25 -0.59 -14.15
CA VAL A 98 -0.09 -0.47 -15.61
C VAL A 98 0.84 -1.55 -16.15
N GLU A 99 1.92 -1.86 -15.45
CA GLU A 99 2.85 -2.95 -15.80
C GLU A 99 2.16 -4.32 -15.75
N ASN A 100 1.37 -4.57 -14.70
CA ASN A 100 0.56 -5.78 -14.61
C ASN A 100 -0.48 -5.86 -15.75
N ALA A 101 -1.12 -4.74 -16.11
CA ALA A 101 -2.05 -4.72 -17.24
C ALA A 101 -1.34 -5.02 -18.57
N LEU A 102 -0.15 -4.46 -18.79
CA LEU A 102 0.66 -4.70 -19.99
C LEU A 102 1.14 -6.15 -20.10
N ASN A 103 1.54 -6.75 -18.97
CA ASN A 103 2.01 -8.14 -18.92
C ASN A 103 0.89 -9.17 -19.13
N ASN A 104 -0.36 -8.80 -18.84
CA ASN A 104 -1.53 -9.66 -18.98
C ASN A 104 -2.33 -9.40 -20.27
N LEU A 105 -1.78 -8.64 -21.24
CA LEU A 105 -2.42 -8.45 -22.54
C LEU A 105 -2.44 -9.76 -23.34
N ASP A 106 -3.55 -10.04 -23.99
CA ASP A 106 -3.71 -11.16 -24.91
C ASP A 106 -3.39 -10.76 -26.36
N ASP A 107 -3.22 -11.75 -27.24
CA ASP A 107 -2.97 -11.52 -28.67
C ASP A 107 -4.19 -10.89 -29.40
N SER A 108 -5.38 -10.93 -28.77
CA SER A 108 -6.60 -10.27 -29.23
C SER A 108 -6.70 -8.79 -28.85
N THR A 109 -5.81 -8.29 -27.99
CA THR A 109 -5.84 -6.90 -27.55
C THR A 109 -5.61 -5.96 -28.74
N SER A 110 -6.48 -4.97 -28.88
CA SER A 110 -6.35 -3.94 -29.91
C SER A 110 -4.97 -3.25 -29.84
N PRO A 111 -4.27 -3.06 -30.98
CA PRO A 111 -3.02 -2.29 -31.02
C PRO A 111 -3.16 -0.90 -30.40
N GLY A 112 -4.35 -0.29 -30.48
CA GLY A 112 -4.62 1.02 -29.87
C GLY A 112 -4.62 1.00 -28.34
N ASP A 113 -5.17 -0.05 -27.72
CA ASP A 113 -5.23 -0.18 -26.27
C ASP A 113 -3.84 -0.47 -25.70
N ARG A 114 -3.07 -1.32 -26.38
CA ARG A 114 -1.66 -1.56 -26.06
C ARG A 114 -0.84 -0.28 -26.12
N GLN A 115 -0.99 0.51 -27.19
CA GLN A 115 -0.28 1.78 -27.34
C GLN A 115 -0.67 2.79 -26.25
N SER A 116 -1.95 2.84 -25.87
CA SER A 116 -2.43 3.70 -24.78
C SER A 116 -1.79 3.34 -23.44
N LEU A 117 -1.67 2.05 -23.12
CA LEU A 117 -1.03 1.59 -21.89
C LEU A 117 0.48 1.88 -21.86
N LEU A 118 1.18 1.72 -22.99
CA LEU A 118 2.60 2.07 -23.10
C LEU A 118 2.83 3.56 -22.90
N GLU A 119 1.98 4.42 -23.47
CA GLU A 119 2.08 5.87 -23.29
C GLU A 119 1.80 6.26 -21.83
N LYS A 120 0.80 5.63 -21.18
CA LYS A 120 0.55 5.79 -19.74
C LYS A 120 1.75 5.35 -18.89
N GLN A 121 2.36 4.21 -19.22
CA GLN A 121 3.57 3.72 -18.54
C GLN A 121 4.69 4.74 -18.64
N ARG A 122 4.96 5.25 -19.84
CA ARG A 122 5.98 6.27 -20.08
C ARG A 122 5.75 7.54 -19.25
N MET A 123 4.51 8.05 -19.23
CA MET A 123 4.16 9.21 -18.41
C MET A 123 4.36 8.95 -16.91
N LEU A 124 3.94 7.77 -16.42
CA LEU A 124 4.11 7.39 -15.01
C LEU A 124 5.58 7.25 -14.61
N ILE A 125 6.42 6.70 -15.49
CA ILE A 125 7.87 6.62 -15.26
C ILE A 125 8.45 8.03 -15.13
N GLN A 126 8.09 8.96 -16.02
CA GLN A 126 8.56 10.34 -15.92
C GLN A 126 8.09 11.00 -14.61
N GLN A 127 6.82 10.84 -14.24
CA GLN A 127 6.31 11.36 -12.96
C GLN A 127 7.03 10.77 -11.75
N HIS A 128 7.43 9.49 -11.82
CA HIS A 128 8.18 8.82 -10.76
C HIS A 128 9.58 9.39 -10.62
N GLU A 129 10.28 9.66 -11.72
CA GLU A 129 11.58 10.33 -11.70
C GLU A 129 11.47 11.76 -11.14
N ASP A 130 10.46 12.52 -11.54
CA ASP A 130 10.21 13.86 -10.98
C ASP A 130 9.95 13.79 -9.45
N ALA A 131 9.22 12.77 -8.99
CA ALA A 131 8.97 12.55 -7.56
C ALA A 131 10.21 12.09 -6.78
N LYS A 132 11.14 11.36 -7.42
CA LYS A 132 12.45 11.05 -6.83
C LYS A 132 13.28 12.32 -6.61
N GLU A 133 13.26 13.26 -7.56
CA GLU A 133 13.93 14.55 -7.38
C GLU A 133 13.34 15.34 -6.20
N LEU A 134 12.01 15.30 -6.01
CA LEU A 134 11.36 15.87 -4.83
C LEU A 134 11.85 15.21 -3.53
N LYS A 135 12.04 13.89 -3.53
CA LYS A 135 12.59 13.15 -2.38
C LYS A 135 14.04 13.53 -2.08
N GLU A 136 14.89 13.67 -3.09
CA GLU A 136 16.26 14.12 -2.87
C GLU A 136 16.33 15.55 -2.32
N ASN A 137 15.46 16.44 -2.80
CA ASN A 137 15.33 17.79 -2.25
C ASN A 137 14.85 17.76 -0.80
N LEU A 138 13.92 16.87 -0.47
CA LEU A 138 13.45 16.67 0.89
C LEU A 138 14.57 16.14 1.81
N ASP A 139 15.40 15.21 1.35
CA ASP A 139 16.51 14.65 2.12
C ASP A 139 17.61 15.70 2.38
N ARG A 140 17.82 16.62 1.43
CA ARG A 140 18.68 17.79 1.66
C ARG A 140 18.10 18.70 2.73
N ARG A 141 16.78 18.92 2.73
CA ARG A 141 16.10 19.74 3.75
C ARG A 141 16.10 19.07 5.11
N GLU A 142 15.95 17.75 5.18
CA GLU A 142 16.05 16.96 6.40
C GLU A 142 17.39 17.21 7.10
N ARG A 143 18.50 17.10 6.37
CA ARG A 143 19.85 17.36 6.91
C ARG A 143 20.00 18.78 7.43
N VAL A 144 19.49 19.77 6.69
CA VAL A 144 19.52 21.18 7.13
C VAL A 144 18.73 21.36 8.43
N VAL A 145 17.56 20.74 8.56
CA VAL A 145 16.75 20.81 9.79
C VAL A 145 17.44 20.08 10.94
N LEU A 146 18.05 18.92 10.69
CA LEU A 146 18.84 18.18 11.67
C LEU A 146 20.01 19.01 12.20
N ASP A 147 20.79 19.63 11.30
CA ASP A 147 21.92 20.49 11.66
C ASP A 147 21.48 21.71 12.51
N ILE A 148 20.32 22.28 12.19
CA ILE A 148 19.72 23.37 12.99
C ILE A 148 19.37 22.85 14.38
N LEU A 149 18.61 21.76 14.49
CA LEU A 149 18.15 21.23 15.77
C LEU A 149 19.31 20.76 16.65
N ALA A 150 20.36 20.16 16.07
CA ALA A 150 21.56 19.74 16.78
C ALA A 150 22.30 20.90 17.47
N SER A 151 22.09 22.15 17.03
CA SER A 151 22.68 23.33 17.66
C SER A 151 21.93 23.83 18.91
N TYR A 152 20.69 23.35 19.12
CA TYR A 152 19.82 23.77 20.23
C TYR A 152 19.44 22.64 21.18
N LEU A 153 19.30 21.41 20.68
CA LEU A 153 18.77 20.27 21.44
C LEU A 153 19.88 19.47 22.14
N SER A 154 19.50 18.78 23.21
CA SER A 154 20.33 17.73 23.82
C SER A 154 20.41 16.50 22.91
N GLU A 155 21.38 15.62 23.16
CA GLU A 155 21.51 14.35 22.43
C GLU A 155 20.23 13.48 22.53
N GLU A 156 19.56 13.50 23.70
CA GLU A 156 18.31 12.78 23.92
C GLU A 156 17.17 13.33 23.06
N SER A 157 16.90 14.64 23.12
CA SER A 157 15.83 15.25 22.32
C SER A 157 16.13 15.21 20.81
N LEU A 158 17.41 15.21 20.43
CA LEU A 158 17.80 15.02 19.04
C LEU A 158 17.54 13.58 18.57
N ALA A 159 17.83 12.57 19.40
CA ALA A 159 17.52 11.18 19.10
C ALA A 159 16.00 10.95 18.97
N ASP A 160 15.19 11.59 19.81
CA ASP A 160 13.73 11.58 19.71
C ASP A 160 13.24 12.17 18.38
N TYR A 161 13.81 13.30 17.95
CA TYR A 161 13.53 13.90 16.63
C TYR A 161 13.89 12.95 15.48
N GLU A 162 15.09 12.37 15.49
CA GLU A 162 15.53 11.43 14.45
C GLU A 162 14.62 10.19 14.40
N HIS A 163 14.27 9.64 15.56
CA HIS A 163 13.34 8.54 15.68
C HIS A 163 11.97 8.91 15.10
N PHE A 164 11.41 10.06 15.50
CA PHE A 164 10.14 10.56 14.99
C PHE A 164 10.10 10.67 13.46
N VAL A 165 11.10 11.31 12.85
CA VAL A 165 11.15 11.51 11.39
C VAL A 165 11.27 10.17 10.65
N LYS A 166 12.17 9.30 11.11
CA LYS A 166 12.36 7.97 10.54
C LYS A 166 11.06 7.15 10.63
N MET A 167 10.46 7.10 11.81
CA MET A 167 9.26 6.31 12.06
C MET A 167 8.06 6.86 11.30
N LYS A 168 7.92 8.19 11.18
CA LYS A 168 6.85 8.82 10.39
C LYS A 168 6.82 8.30 8.95
N SER A 169 7.98 8.25 8.29
CA SER A 169 8.06 7.73 6.91
C SER A 169 7.79 6.22 6.83
N ALA A 170 8.32 5.44 7.77
CA ALA A 170 8.15 3.99 7.80
C ALA A 170 6.69 3.58 8.01
N LEU A 171 6.01 4.22 8.97
CA LEU A 171 4.62 3.94 9.30
C LEU A 171 3.65 4.29 8.15
N ILE A 172 3.91 5.37 7.40
CA ILE A 172 3.11 5.72 6.21
C ILE A 172 3.22 4.61 5.14
N ILE A 173 4.44 4.13 4.90
CA ILE A 173 4.69 3.05 3.93
C ILE A 173 4.01 1.76 4.38
N GLU A 174 4.19 1.37 5.64
CA GLU A 174 3.60 0.17 6.21
C GLU A 174 2.06 0.22 6.18
N GLN A 175 1.47 1.37 6.53
CA GLN A 175 0.03 1.58 6.48
C GLN A 175 -0.49 1.42 5.05
N ARG A 176 0.20 2.01 4.07
CA ARG A 176 -0.17 1.90 2.67
C ARG A 176 -0.13 0.45 2.18
N GLU A 177 0.95 -0.26 2.47
CA GLU A 177 1.11 -1.66 2.07
C GLU A 177 0.06 -2.57 2.71
N LEU A 178 -0.28 -2.31 3.97
CA LEU A 178 -1.28 -3.06 4.70
C LEU A 178 -2.67 -2.84 4.13
N GLU A 179 -3.04 -1.59 3.85
CA GLU A 179 -4.31 -1.25 3.19
C GLU A 179 -4.41 -1.86 1.80
N ASP A 180 -3.33 -1.82 1.00
CA ASP A 180 -3.32 -2.44 -0.34
C ASP A 180 -3.50 -3.99 -0.24
N LYS A 181 -2.92 -4.64 0.78
CA LYS A 181 -3.11 -6.09 1.06
C LYS A 181 -4.52 -6.42 1.51
N ILE A 182 -5.12 -5.59 2.38
CA ILE A 182 -6.50 -5.75 2.84
C ILE A 182 -7.46 -5.60 1.66
N HIS A 183 -7.30 -4.53 0.86
CA HIS A 183 -8.13 -4.27 -0.29
C HIS A 183 -8.09 -5.43 -1.30
N LEU A 184 -6.90 -5.93 -1.62
CA LEU A 184 -6.75 -7.09 -2.50
C LEU A 184 -7.47 -8.32 -1.95
N GLY A 185 -7.34 -8.62 -0.65
CA GLY A 185 -8.03 -9.75 -0.04
C GLY A 185 -9.56 -9.60 -0.07
N GLU A 186 -10.07 -8.39 0.11
CA GLU A 186 -11.50 -8.08 0.02
C GLU A 186 -12.04 -8.25 -1.41
N GLU A 187 -11.29 -7.78 -2.41
CA GLU A 187 -11.62 -8.01 -3.83
C GLU A 187 -11.61 -9.50 -4.18
N GLN A 188 -10.61 -10.25 -3.70
CA GLN A 188 -10.54 -11.70 -3.91
C GLN A 188 -11.74 -12.44 -3.29
N LEU A 189 -12.11 -12.11 -2.06
CA LEU A 189 -13.30 -12.70 -1.43
C LEU A 189 -14.57 -12.38 -2.20
N LYS A 190 -14.73 -11.12 -2.62
CA LYS A 190 -15.89 -10.72 -3.41
C LYS A 190 -16.01 -11.53 -4.70
N CYS A 191 -14.93 -11.65 -5.46
CA CYS A 191 -14.90 -12.47 -6.68
C CYS A 191 -15.21 -13.94 -6.42
N LEU A 192 -14.71 -14.51 -5.31
CA LEU A 192 -14.99 -15.90 -4.93
C LEU A 192 -16.46 -16.10 -4.60
N PHE A 193 -17.06 -15.21 -3.81
CA PHE A 193 -18.49 -15.25 -3.48
C PHE A 193 -19.37 -15.09 -4.72
N ASP A 194 -19.04 -14.16 -5.62
CA ASP A 194 -19.76 -13.98 -6.88
C ASP A 194 -19.69 -15.25 -7.74
N SER A 195 -18.55 -15.95 -7.75
CA SER A 195 -18.37 -17.23 -8.47
C SER A 195 -19.11 -18.43 -7.87
N LEU A 196 -19.62 -18.30 -6.64
CA LEU A 196 -20.40 -19.32 -5.95
C LEU A 196 -21.91 -19.11 -6.13
N GLN A 197 -22.34 -17.92 -6.56
CA GLN A 197 -23.73 -17.71 -6.95
C GLN A 197 -23.96 -18.38 -8.31
N PRO A 198 -24.87 -19.36 -8.43
CA PRO A 198 -25.24 -19.86 -9.75
C PRO A 198 -25.78 -18.68 -10.56
N GLU A 199 -25.30 -18.52 -11.80
CA GLU A 199 -25.87 -17.53 -12.71
C GLU A 199 -27.39 -17.67 -12.65
N ARG A 200 -28.08 -16.62 -12.18
CA ARG A 200 -29.53 -16.56 -12.32
C ARG A 200 -29.81 -16.56 -13.81
N ALA A 201 -30.10 -17.76 -14.34
CA ALA A 201 -30.52 -17.98 -15.71
C ALA A 201 -31.58 -16.93 -16.05
N LYS A 202 -31.25 -16.06 -17.01
CA LYS A 202 -32.21 -15.21 -17.69
C LYS A 202 -32.82 -15.98 -18.85
#